data_AF-A0A7W5HPH2-F1
#
_entry.id   AF-A0A7W5HPH2-F1
#
_cell.length_a   1.000
_cell.length_b   1.000
_cell.length_c   1.000
_cell.angle_alpha   90.00
_cell.angle_beta   90.00
_cell.angle_gamma   90.00
#
_symmetry.space_group_name_H-M   'P 1'
#
loop_
_entity.id
_entity.type
_entity.pdbx_description
1 polymer ?
#
loop_
_entity_poly.entity_id
_entity_poly.type
_entity_poly.pdbx_seq_one_letter_code
_entity_poly.pdbx_strand_id
1 'polypeptide(L)'
;MSAERKPSQIVEGVESSVVTTIDQRRSPNVVTEVAAQSNDAASIMSVIIQVAANPNVDVGNMERLMQMHERHVDRQASAAFSVAMVSAQKRIKPVTRNALNKHTASTYARLEDIDRAISPIFTKEGFSLSFGTADSRLPGHLRVTCECMHTGGHTKLYQLDLPIDAAGSGGKTNKTGVQANGSTISYGRRYLTQMIFNVTTTDDDDDGNSGAPPAEVLPPEPESLPPYPPEKFTENFPKWVAMILSGQKTAEHIVVMLGLKASLTEHQKKTILAIIAPSQEGDAS
;
A
#
# COMPACT_ATOMS: atom_id res chain seq x y z
N MET A 1 70.42 -51.68 -36.92
CA MET A 1 70.19 -50.56 -35.98
C MET A 1 69.11 -51.04 -35.03
N SER A 2 69.40 -51.61 -33.86
CA SER A 2 70.46 -51.27 -32.88
C SER A 2 70.19 -49.91 -32.23
N ALA A 3 70.00 -49.80 -30.90
CA ALA A 3 69.91 -50.88 -29.90
C ALA A 3 69.06 -50.49 -28.66
N GLU A 4 68.44 -51.51 -28.08
CA GLU A 4 68.24 -51.81 -26.65
C GLU A 4 68.26 -50.68 -25.59
N ARG A 5 67.24 -50.71 -24.70
CA ARG A 5 67.45 -51.23 -23.33
C ARG A 5 66.17 -51.80 -22.72
N LYS A 6 66.35 -52.60 -21.66
CA LYS A 6 65.44 -53.63 -21.10
C LYS A 6 65.47 -53.54 -19.54
N PRO A 7 64.76 -54.37 -18.74
CA PRO A 7 63.37 -54.18 -18.28
C PRO A 7 63.21 -54.22 -16.73
N SER A 8 61.97 -54.18 -16.21
CA SER A 8 61.45 -55.00 -15.08
C SER A 8 59.92 -54.80 -14.94
N GLN A 9 59.09 -55.83 -14.69
CA GLN A 9 58.54 -56.28 -13.37
C GLN A 9 57.87 -55.15 -12.56
N ILE A 10 56.68 -55.27 -11.94
CA ILE A 10 55.82 -56.42 -11.53
C ILE A 10 54.38 -55.85 -11.21
N VAL A 11 53.21 -56.50 -11.18
CA VAL A 11 52.71 -57.89 -11.38
C VAL A 11 51.21 -57.85 -11.85
N GLU A 12 50.40 -58.89 -11.62
CA GLU A 12 48.96 -59.05 -11.92
C GLU A 12 48.01 -58.29 -10.94
N GLY A 13 46.70 -58.14 -11.26
CA GLY A 13 45.71 -57.76 -10.22
C GLY A 13 44.29 -57.30 -10.60
N VAL A 14 43.41 -58.23 -11.00
CA VAL A 14 41.93 -58.24 -10.75
C VAL A 14 41.03 -57.14 -11.39
N GLU A 15 39.76 -57.51 -11.63
CA GLU A 15 38.70 -56.70 -12.23
C GLU A 15 38.12 -55.60 -11.31
N SER A 16 37.55 -54.55 -11.90
CA SER A 16 36.65 -53.61 -11.23
C SER A 16 35.71 -52.95 -12.25
N SER A 17 34.43 -53.35 -12.26
CA SER A 17 33.40 -52.72 -13.10
C SER A 17 32.79 -51.51 -12.38
N VAL A 18 32.98 -50.31 -12.93
CA VAL A 18 32.39 -49.08 -12.39
C VAL A 18 31.10 -48.74 -13.13
N VAL A 19 29.96 -49.16 -12.56
CA VAL A 19 28.63 -48.64 -12.92
C VAL A 19 28.16 -47.74 -11.78
N THR A 20 28.09 -46.43 -12.03
CA THR A 20 27.76 -45.43 -11.01
C THR A 20 26.27 -45.42 -10.72
N THR A 21 25.84 -46.21 -9.74
CA THR A 21 24.47 -46.17 -9.20
C THR A 21 24.23 -44.87 -8.42
N ILE A 22 23.03 -44.29 -8.58
CA ILE A 22 22.61 -43.05 -7.91
C ILE A 22 22.26 -43.35 -6.44
N ASP A 23 22.96 -42.70 -5.49
CA ASP A 23 22.68 -42.80 -4.05
C ASP A 23 21.54 -41.84 -3.63
N GLN A 24 20.43 -42.40 -3.14
CA GLN A 24 19.28 -41.63 -2.66
C GLN A 24 19.50 -41.12 -1.22
N ARG A 25 20.03 -39.90 -1.07
CA ARG A 25 20.16 -39.26 0.26
C ARG A 25 19.24 -38.05 0.46
N ARG A 26 18.11 -38.34 1.11
CA ARG A 26 17.57 -37.61 2.26
C ARG A 26 17.43 -36.08 2.11
N SER A 27 16.27 -35.66 1.62
CA SER A 27 15.80 -34.27 1.68
C SER A 27 15.85 -33.70 3.12
N PRO A 28 16.28 -32.44 3.33
CA PRO A 28 16.15 -31.77 4.61
C PRO A 28 14.67 -31.43 4.89
N ASN A 29 14.17 -31.82 6.06
CA ASN A 29 12.74 -31.70 6.40
C ASN A 29 12.43 -30.33 7.03
N VAL A 30 12.00 -29.36 6.21
CA VAL A 30 11.69 -27.99 6.66
C VAL A 30 10.27 -27.90 7.22
N VAL A 31 9.99 -28.63 8.30
CA VAL A 31 8.64 -28.73 8.93
C VAL A 31 8.71 -28.83 10.47
N THR A 32 9.61 -28.09 11.12
CA THR A 32 9.90 -28.30 12.57
C THR A 32 10.13 -27.03 13.41
N GLU A 33 9.64 -25.85 12.99
CA GLU A 33 9.87 -24.59 13.73
C GLU A 33 8.59 -23.97 14.34
N VAL A 34 7.42 -24.22 13.76
CA VAL A 34 6.12 -23.68 14.27
C VAL A 34 5.70 -24.34 15.60
N ALA A 35 6.08 -25.61 15.82
CA ALA A 35 5.66 -26.39 16.99
C ALA A 35 6.37 -26.05 18.31
N ALA A 36 7.40 -25.19 18.29
CA ALA A 36 8.11 -24.78 19.51
C ALA A 36 7.30 -23.77 20.33
N GLN A 37 6.73 -22.75 19.69
CA GLN A 37 6.12 -21.59 20.36
C GLN A 37 4.85 -21.93 21.15
N SER A 38 4.14 -23.00 20.79
CA SER A 38 2.96 -23.49 21.53
C SER A 38 3.33 -24.11 22.88
N ASN A 39 4.54 -24.64 23.03
CA ASN A 39 4.95 -25.34 24.26
C ASN A 39 5.29 -24.34 25.38
N ASP A 40 5.92 -23.21 25.05
CA ASP A 40 6.36 -22.22 26.05
C ASP A 40 5.20 -21.56 26.80
N ALA A 41 4.13 -21.17 26.10
CA ALA A 41 2.96 -20.55 26.73
C ALA A 41 2.22 -21.53 27.68
N ALA A 42 2.08 -22.79 27.27
CA ALA A 42 1.54 -23.86 28.11
C ALA A 42 2.44 -24.16 29.32
N SER A 43 3.76 -24.10 29.14
CA SER A 43 4.75 -24.25 30.20
C SER A 43 4.66 -23.12 31.24
N ILE A 44 4.57 -21.85 30.81
CA ILE A 44 4.43 -20.71 31.72
C ILE A 44 3.11 -20.77 32.51
N MET A 45 1.98 -21.08 31.86
CA MET A 45 0.69 -21.18 32.55
C MET A 45 0.66 -22.34 33.54
N SER A 46 1.23 -23.50 33.20
CA SER A 46 1.29 -24.65 34.13
C SER A 46 2.20 -24.39 35.33
N VAL A 47 3.33 -23.69 35.16
CA VAL A 47 4.16 -23.19 36.28
C VAL A 47 3.37 -22.23 37.17
N ILE A 48 2.60 -21.30 36.60
CA ILE A 48 1.76 -20.37 37.37
C ILE A 48 0.70 -21.11 38.20
N ILE A 49 0.02 -22.10 37.61
CA ILE A 49 -0.95 -22.95 38.32
C ILE A 49 -0.27 -23.75 39.46
N GLN A 50 0.91 -24.31 39.21
CA GLN A 50 1.67 -25.07 40.21
C GLN A 50 2.14 -24.19 41.38
N VAL A 51 2.54 -22.94 41.11
CA VAL A 51 2.91 -21.98 42.16
C VAL A 51 1.67 -21.50 42.92
N ALA A 52 0.57 -21.18 42.23
CA ALA A 52 -0.69 -20.77 42.87
C ALA A 52 -1.30 -21.84 43.79
N ALA A 53 -1.02 -23.13 43.54
CA ALA A 53 -1.49 -24.24 44.36
C ALA A 53 -0.69 -24.43 45.68
N ASN A 54 0.40 -23.69 45.91
CA ASN A 54 1.22 -23.80 47.11
C ASN A 54 0.75 -22.78 48.19
N PRO A 55 0.25 -23.22 49.37
CA PRO A 55 -0.25 -22.32 50.41
C PRO A 55 0.79 -21.34 50.99
N ASN A 56 2.08 -21.57 50.77
CA ASN A 56 3.19 -20.77 51.33
C ASN A 56 3.73 -19.72 50.33
N VAL A 57 3.04 -19.46 49.22
CA VAL A 57 3.51 -18.54 48.18
C VAL A 57 3.23 -17.08 48.52
N ASP A 58 4.26 -16.26 48.40
CA ASP A 58 4.18 -14.80 48.48
C ASP A 58 3.38 -14.20 47.30
N VAL A 59 2.44 -13.31 47.64
CA VAL A 59 1.62 -12.56 46.69
C VAL A 59 2.49 -11.68 45.77
N GLY A 60 3.59 -11.11 46.28
CA GLY A 60 4.53 -10.31 45.48
C GLY A 60 5.26 -11.13 44.40
N ASN A 61 5.40 -12.44 44.58
CA ASN A 61 5.93 -13.34 43.56
C ASN A 61 4.85 -13.79 42.57
N MET A 62 3.60 -13.98 43.01
CA MET A 62 2.47 -14.19 42.09
C MET A 62 2.26 -13.01 41.16
N GLU A 63 2.31 -11.77 41.66
CA GLU A 63 2.18 -10.58 40.84
C GLU A 63 3.28 -10.51 39.76
N ARG A 64 4.54 -10.78 40.13
CA ARG A 64 5.67 -10.83 39.18
C ARG A 64 5.51 -11.92 38.12
N LEU A 65 4.98 -13.08 38.48
CA LEU A 65 4.71 -14.16 37.51
C LEU A 65 3.58 -13.78 36.55
N MET A 66 2.53 -13.12 37.03
CA MET A 66 1.45 -12.61 36.16
C MET A 66 1.96 -11.52 35.22
N GLN A 67 2.73 -10.53 35.71
CA GLN A 67 3.39 -9.52 34.86
C GLN A 67 4.37 -10.14 33.85
N MET A 68 5.01 -11.27 34.18
CA MET A 68 5.86 -12.00 33.23
C MET A 68 5.03 -12.68 32.13
N HIS A 69 3.89 -13.27 32.50
CA HIS A 69 2.97 -13.92 31.55
C HIS A 69 2.27 -12.93 30.63
N GLU A 70 1.77 -11.81 31.15
CA GLU A 70 1.20 -10.70 30.37
C GLU A 70 2.19 -10.25 29.28
N ARG A 71 3.43 -9.93 29.66
CA ARG A 71 4.51 -9.58 28.71
C ARG A 71 4.89 -10.72 27.76
N HIS A 72 4.57 -11.98 28.06
CA HIS A 72 4.79 -13.10 27.14
C HIS A 72 3.66 -13.14 26.09
N VAL A 73 2.40 -13.03 26.53
CA VAL A 73 1.22 -12.91 25.66
C VAL A 73 1.33 -11.70 24.73
N ASP A 74 1.73 -10.52 25.23
CA ASP A 74 1.96 -9.32 24.41
C ASP A 74 2.97 -9.55 23.28
N ARG A 75 4.07 -10.26 23.58
CA ARG A 75 5.11 -10.58 22.58
C ARG A 75 4.59 -11.58 21.55
N GLN A 76 3.84 -12.60 21.96
CA GLN A 76 3.20 -13.54 21.04
C GLN A 76 2.18 -12.85 20.14
N ALA A 77 1.33 -11.99 20.71
CA ALA A 77 0.34 -11.18 19.98
C ALA A 77 1.01 -10.23 18.96
N SER A 78 2.08 -9.56 19.36
CA SER A 78 2.89 -8.66 18.50
C SER A 78 3.66 -9.42 17.41
N ALA A 79 4.17 -10.62 17.70
CA ALA A 79 4.78 -11.50 16.71
C ALA A 79 3.75 -11.98 15.68
N ALA A 80 2.58 -12.43 16.13
CA ALA A 80 1.48 -12.86 15.27
C ALA A 80 0.99 -11.72 14.35
N PHE A 81 0.79 -10.51 14.90
CA PHE A 81 0.51 -9.30 14.12
C PHE A 81 1.58 -9.06 13.04
N SER A 82 2.86 -9.23 13.38
CA SER A 82 3.97 -8.94 12.47
C SER A 82 4.06 -9.96 11.32
N VAL A 83 3.82 -11.25 11.61
CA VAL A 83 3.72 -12.32 10.59
C VAL A 83 2.53 -12.08 9.66
N ALA A 84 1.35 -11.79 10.22
CA ALA A 84 0.14 -11.46 9.48
C ALA A 84 0.33 -10.23 8.58
N MET A 85 0.98 -9.17 9.08
CA MET A 85 1.19 -7.93 8.32
C MET A 85 2.07 -8.17 7.10
N VAL A 86 3.17 -8.93 7.26
CA VAL A 86 4.03 -9.36 6.14
C VAL A 86 3.27 -10.24 5.15
N SER A 87 2.38 -11.12 5.64
CA SER A 87 1.54 -11.98 4.79
C SER A 87 0.49 -11.20 3.98
N ALA A 88 -0.11 -10.16 4.56
CA ALA A 88 -1.02 -9.25 3.87
C ALA A 88 -0.27 -8.39 2.83
N GLN A 89 0.78 -7.70 3.24
CA GLN A 89 1.56 -6.80 2.37
C GLN A 89 2.17 -7.52 1.16
N LYS A 90 2.57 -8.79 1.29
CA LYS A 90 3.04 -9.64 0.17
C LYS A 90 2.02 -9.85 -0.96
N ARG A 91 0.74 -9.54 -0.74
CA ARG A 91 -0.36 -9.76 -1.70
C ARG A 91 -1.08 -8.49 -2.12
N ILE A 92 -0.81 -7.38 -1.45
CA ILE A 92 -1.33 -6.07 -1.81
C ILE A 92 -0.57 -5.57 -3.05
N LYS A 93 -1.34 -5.26 -4.11
CA LYS A 93 -0.83 -4.64 -5.33
C LYS A 93 -0.89 -3.10 -5.23
N PRO A 94 -0.21 -2.36 -6.12
CA PRO A 94 -0.52 -0.95 -6.37
C PRO A 94 -2.00 -0.75 -6.75
N VAL A 95 -2.58 0.39 -6.40
CA VAL A 95 -3.97 0.75 -6.76
C VAL A 95 -4.00 1.91 -7.77
N THR A 96 -4.72 1.72 -8.88
CA THR A 96 -4.78 2.69 -9.99
C THR A 96 -5.52 3.98 -9.61
N ARG A 97 -5.04 5.13 -10.11
CA ARG A 97 -5.55 6.47 -9.74
C ARG A 97 -6.79 6.90 -10.54
N ASN A 98 -7.84 6.10 -10.46
CA ASN A 98 -9.04 6.18 -11.32
C ASN A 98 -10.00 7.36 -11.06
N ALA A 99 -9.61 8.37 -10.27
CA ALA A 99 -10.39 9.58 -10.02
C ALA A 99 -9.60 10.87 -10.32
N LEU A 100 -10.23 11.82 -10.99
CA LEU A 100 -9.64 13.10 -11.38
C LEU A 100 -10.09 14.24 -10.46
N ASN A 101 -9.15 14.94 -9.83
CA ASN A 101 -9.44 16.13 -9.03
C ASN A 101 -9.73 17.32 -9.95
N LYS A 102 -10.99 17.79 -9.98
CA LYS A 102 -11.45 18.88 -10.85
C LYS A 102 -10.81 20.26 -10.57
N HIS A 103 -10.08 20.44 -9.47
CA HIS A 103 -9.42 21.70 -9.12
C HIS A 103 -7.93 21.74 -9.51
N THR A 104 -7.22 20.61 -9.38
CA THR A 104 -5.79 20.49 -9.69
C THR A 104 -5.50 19.82 -11.03
N ALA A 105 -6.50 19.16 -11.62
CA ALA A 105 -6.36 18.23 -12.75
C ALA A 105 -5.40 17.04 -12.49
N SER A 106 -5.19 16.67 -11.23
CA SER A 106 -4.37 15.51 -10.83
C SER A 106 -5.22 14.26 -10.60
N THR A 107 -4.71 13.10 -11.00
CA THR A 107 -5.27 11.77 -10.71
C THR A 107 -5.11 11.40 -9.22
N TYR A 108 -6.01 10.57 -8.69
CA TYR A 108 -5.91 9.96 -7.36
C TYR A 108 -6.72 8.66 -7.26
N ALA A 109 -6.31 7.75 -6.38
CA ALA A 109 -7.13 6.58 -6.01
C ALA A 109 -8.13 6.98 -4.91
N ARG A 110 -9.42 6.62 -5.06
CA ARG A 110 -10.42 6.93 -4.02
C ARG A 110 -10.25 6.01 -2.81
N LEU A 111 -10.87 6.40 -1.68
CA LEU A 111 -10.86 5.56 -0.47
C LEU A 111 -11.59 4.24 -0.73
N GLU A 112 -12.68 4.29 -1.48
CA GLU A 112 -13.56 3.18 -1.85
C GLU A 112 -12.89 2.22 -2.85
N ASP A 113 -11.99 2.73 -3.68
CA ASP A 113 -11.21 1.93 -4.64
C ASP A 113 -10.08 1.17 -3.91
N ILE A 114 -9.41 1.85 -2.97
CA ILE A 114 -8.37 1.26 -2.11
C ILE A 114 -8.96 0.19 -1.17
N ASP A 115 -10.07 0.50 -0.49
CA ASP A 115 -10.76 -0.41 0.42
C ASP A 115 -11.20 -1.70 -0.31
N ARG A 116 -11.87 -1.56 -1.46
CA ARG A 116 -12.28 -2.68 -2.31
C ARG A 116 -11.11 -3.58 -2.72
N ALA A 117 -9.95 -2.99 -3.00
CA ALA A 117 -8.75 -3.72 -3.41
C ALA A 117 -8.05 -4.46 -2.26
N ILE A 118 -7.94 -3.87 -1.06
CA ILE A 118 -7.08 -4.40 0.01
C ILE A 118 -7.82 -4.98 1.22
N SER A 119 -9.05 -4.56 1.50
CA SER A 119 -9.78 -4.98 2.71
C SER A 119 -10.08 -6.49 2.75
N PRO A 120 -10.41 -7.16 1.63
CA PRO A 120 -10.46 -8.63 1.58
C PRO A 120 -9.09 -9.29 1.86
N ILE A 121 -7.98 -8.62 1.58
CA ILE A 121 -6.62 -9.16 1.75
C ILE A 121 -6.18 -9.10 3.22
N PHE A 122 -6.39 -7.96 3.90
CA PHE A 122 -6.00 -7.81 5.31
C PHE A 122 -6.99 -8.49 6.26
N THR A 123 -8.30 -8.47 5.96
CA THR A 123 -9.30 -9.15 6.81
C THR A 123 -9.09 -10.66 6.81
N LYS A 124 -8.59 -11.23 5.70
CA LYS A 124 -8.19 -12.65 5.61
C LYS A 124 -6.99 -13.01 6.51
N GLU A 125 -6.11 -12.07 6.81
CA GLU A 125 -5.05 -12.22 7.81
C GLU A 125 -5.49 -11.80 9.23
N GLY A 126 -6.80 -11.59 9.45
CA GLY A 126 -7.34 -11.25 10.77
C GLY A 126 -7.11 -9.79 11.19
N PHE A 127 -6.83 -8.87 10.27
CA PHE A 127 -6.79 -7.43 10.59
C PHE A 127 -8.17 -6.78 10.55
N SER A 128 -8.34 -5.74 11.36
CA SER A 128 -9.44 -4.78 11.28
C SER A 128 -8.93 -3.36 11.52
N LEU A 129 -9.58 -2.36 10.92
CA LEU A 129 -9.28 -0.94 11.11
C LEU A 129 -10.46 -0.23 11.78
N SER A 130 -10.29 0.24 13.01
CA SER A 130 -11.23 1.16 13.66
C SER A 130 -10.76 2.59 13.46
N PHE A 131 -11.60 3.47 12.90
CA PHE A 131 -11.25 4.87 12.61
C PHE A 131 -11.95 5.84 13.57
N GLY A 132 -11.22 6.88 13.99
CA GLY A 132 -11.75 7.94 14.84
C GLY A 132 -11.12 9.30 14.57
N THR A 133 -11.40 10.25 15.45
CA THR A 133 -10.81 11.59 15.46
C THR A 133 -10.42 11.99 16.87
N ALA A 134 -9.40 12.82 17.00
CA ALA A 134 -8.94 13.40 18.26
C ALA A 134 -8.58 14.88 18.09
N ASP A 135 -8.27 15.56 19.19
CA ASP A 135 -7.77 16.92 19.15
C ASP A 135 -6.36 16.97 18.55
N SER A 136 -6.14 17.93 17.64
CA SER A 136 -4.80 18.25 17.17
C SER A 136 -4.15 19.31 18.05
N ARG A 137 -2.82 19.23 18.20
CA ARG A 137 -2.01 20.30 18.82
C ARG A 137 -1.70 21.44 17.87
N LEU A 138 -1.98 21.28 16.57
CA LEU A 138 -1.73 22.27 15.53
C LEU A 138 -2.99 23.10 15.27
N PRO A 139 -2.92 24.45 15.32
CA PRO A 139 -4.07 25.30 15.01
C PRO A 139 -4.66 25.00 13.63
N GLY A 140 -6.00 24.93 13.55
CA GLY A 140 -6.71 24.66 12.31
C GLY A 140 -6.51 23.25 11.73
N HIS A 141 -5.99 22.30 12.50
CA HIS A 141 -5.85 20.90 12.10
C HIS A 141 -6.84 19.99 12.84
N LEU A 142 -7.25 18.91 12.17
CA LEU A 142 -7.98 17.79 12.74
C LEU A 142 -7.06 16.57 12.81
N ARG A 143 -7.04 15.86 13.94
CA ARG A 143 -6.36 14.57 14.03
C ARG A 143 -7.32 13.46 13.66
N VAL A 144 -6.97 12.68 12.64
CA VAL A 144 -7.63 11.41 12.33
C VAL A 144 -6.82 10.28 12.97
N THR A 145 -7.48 9.32 13.60
CA THR A 145 -6.87 8.16 14.25
C THR A 145 -7.33 6.87 13.58
N CYS A 146 -6.48 5.83 13.65
CA CYS A 146 -6.82 4.49 13.23
C CYS A 146 -6.18 3.46 14.18
N GLU A 147 -7.00 2.63 14.82
CA GLU A 147 -6.55 1.44 15.54
C GLU A 147 -6.53 0.27 14.56
N CYS A 148 -5.32 -0.18 14.22
CA CYS A 148 -5.10 -1.40 13.46
C CYS A 148 -5.07 -2.58 14.45
N MET A 149 -6.15 -3.34 14.50
CA MET A 149 -6.33 -4.51 15.37
C MET A 149 -5.98 -5.80 14.62
N HIS A 150 -5.52 -6.83 15.33
CA HIS A 150 -5.29 -8.18 14.81
C HIS A 150 -5.98 -9.23 15.71
N THR A 151 -6.54 -10.29 15.12
CA THR A 151 -7.21 -11.40 15.85
C THR A 151 -6.35 -12.06 16.91
N GLY A 152 -5.02 -12.01 16.77
CA GLY A 152 -4.06 -12.45 17.79
C GLY A 152 -3.96 -11.55 19.04
N GLY A 153 -4.83 -10.54 19.20
CA GLY A 153 -4.95 -9.72 20.41
C GLY A 153 -4.08 -8.46 20.46
N HIS A 154 -3.30 -8.16 19.42
CA HIS A 154 -2.45 -6.96 19.36
C HIS A 154 -3.10 -5.84 18.54
N THR A 155 -2.99 -4.61 19.05
CA THR A 155 -3.51 -3.40 18.40
C THR A 155 -2.42 -2.34 18.31
N LYS A 156 -2.33 -1.65 17.18
CA LYS A 156 -1.42 -0.50 16.98
C LYS A 156 -2.22 0.74 16.61
N LEU A 157 -2.05 1.81 17.37
CA LEU A 157 -2.66 3.12 17.10
C LEU A 157 -1.79 3.93 16.12
N TYR A 158 -2.39 4.29 14.99
CA TYR A 158 -1.86 5.22 14.01
C TYR A 158 -2.66 6.53 14.07
N GLN A 159 -2.02 7.65 13.75
CA GLN A 159 -2.64 8.97 13.81
C GLN A 159 -2.00 9.93 12.81
N LEU A 160 -2.79 10.84 12.24
CA LEU A 160 -2.36 11.85 11.29
C LEU A 160 -3.08 13.17 11.57
N ASP A 161 -2.31 14.24 11.78
CA ASP A 161 -2.83 15.61 11.82
C ASP A 161 -2.95 16.15 10.38
N LEU A 162 -4.13 16.63 9.99
CA LEU A 162 -4.37 17.25 8.69
C LEU A 162 -4.96 18.65 8.85
N PRO A 163 -4.55 19.65 8.05
CA PRO A 163 -5.20 20.95 8.04
C PRO A 163 -6.64 20.81 7.57
N ILE A 164 -7.56 21.51 8.22
CA ILE A 164 -8.99 21.44 7.91
C ILE A 164 -9.23 22.04 6.51
N ASP A 165 -9.81 21.23 5.63
CA ASP A 165 -10.09 21.51 4.22
C ASP A 165 -11.25 22.52 4.02
N ALA A 166 -11.08 23.74 4.55
CA ALA A 166 -12.04 24.85 4.46
C ALA A 166 -11.70 25.86 3.34
N ALA A 167 -10.43 25.90 2.91
CA ALA A 167 -9.93 26.88 1.95
C ALA A 167 -10.36 26.57 0.51
N GLY A 168 -10.88 27.58 -0.18
CA GLY A 168 -11.16 27.58 -1.61
C GLY A 168 -10.05 28.24 -2.44
N SER A 169 -10.22 28.19 -3.77
CA SER A 169 -9.33 28.84 -4.72
C SER A 169 -9.22 30.35 -4.45
N GLY A 170 -8.01 30.82 -4.13
CA GLY A 170 -7.75 32.22 -3.77
C GLY A 170 -7.96 32.56 -2.28
N GLY A 171 -7.93 31.56 -1.39
CA GLY A 171 -7.92 31.78 0.07
C GLY A 171 -9.27 32.15 0.69
N LYS A 172 -10.34 32.21 -0.10
CA LYS A 172 -11.71 32.40 0.39
C LYS A 172 -12.30 31.08 0.89
N THR A 173 -13.04 31.10 1.98
CA THR A 173 -13.72 29.91 2.52
C THR A 173 -14.85 29.48 1.59
N ASN A 174 -14.70 28.32 0.92
CA ASN A 174 -15.66 27.82 -0.08
C ASN A 174 -16.46 26.59 0.40
N LYS A 175 -16.30 26.17 1.66
CA LYS A 175 -16.95 25.01 2.27
C LYS A 175 -17.51 25.38 3.65
N THR A 176 -18.59 24.73 4.07
CA THR A 176 -19.05 24.82 5.47
C THR A 176 -18.09 24.04 6.39
N GLY A 177 -18.04 24.37 7.68
CA GLY A 177 -17.17 23.67 8.63
C GLY A 177 -17.43 22.15 8.71
N VAL A 178 -18.68 21.72 8.52
CA VAL A 178 -19.05 20.30 8.46
C VAL A 178 -18.50 19.64 7.19
N GLN A 179 -18.62 20.28 6.03
CA GLN A 179 -18.05 19.78 4.77
C GLN A 179 -16.52 19.69 4.84
N ALA A 180 -15.87 20.71 5.41
CA ALA A 180 -14.43 20.78 5.59
C ALA A 180 -13.90 19.68 6.53
N ASN A 181 -14.56 19.44 7.66
CA ASN A 181 -14.21 18.32 8.55
C ASN A 181 -14.47 16.97 7.86
N GLY A 182 -15.61 16.79 7.20
CA GLY A 182 -15.96 15.55 6.50
C GLY A 182 -14.95 15.16 5.42
N SER A 183 -14.51 16.10 4.57
CA SER A 183 -13.46 15.82 3.59
C SER A 183 -12.10 15.56 4.24
N THR A 184 -11.74 16.32 5.29
CA THR A 184 -10.48 16.11 6.05
C THR A 184 -10.43 14.70 6.66
N ILE A 185 -11.53 14.20 7.22
CA ILE A 185 -11.65 12.82 7.73
C ILE A 185 -11.43 11.81 6.60
N SER A 186 -12.07 12.00 5.43
CA SER A 186 -11.90 11.10 4.29
C SER A 186 -10.46 11.08 3.75
N TYR A 187 -9.76 12.22 3.72
CA TYR A 187 -8.32 12.27 3.41
C TYR A 187 -7.50 11.49 4.44
N GLY A 188 -7.74 11.70 5.73
CA GLY A 188 -7.00 11.04 6.81
C GLY A 188 -7.20 9.53 6.84
N ARG A 189 -8.46 9.06 6.66
CA ARG A 189 -8.76 7.63 6.51
C ARG A 189 -7.96 7.00 5.36
N ARG A 190 -7.95 7.64 4.19
CA ARG A 190 -7.20 7.14 3.02
C ARG A 190 -5.70 7.06 3.30
N TYR A 191 -5.08 8.12 3.79
CA TYR A 191 -3.64 8.14 4.03
C TYR A 191 -3.24 7.15 5.13
N LEU A 192 -4.03 7.01 6.21
CA LEU A 192 -3.78 6.00 7.24
C LEU A 192 -3.89 4.58 6.68
N THR A 193 -4.93 4.25 5.90
CA THR A 193 -5.04 2.95 5.22
C THR A 193 -3.82 2.65 4.34
N GLN A 194 -3.36 3.64 3.55
CA GLN A 194 -2.20 3.51 2.68
C GLN A 194 -0.90 3.32 3.48
N MET A 195 -0.70 4.05 4.58
CA MET A 195 0.49 3.97 5.44
C MET A 195 0.57 2.67 6.25
N ILE A 196 -0.57 2.17 6.77
CA ILE A 196 -0.62 0.94 7.57
C ILE A 196 -0.26 -0.28 6.71
N PHE A 197 -0.80 -0.36 5.50
CA PHE A 197 -0.63 -1.52 4.60
C PHE A 197 0.38 -1.30 3.46
N ASN A 198 1.14 -0.20 3.50
CA ASN A 198 2.16 0.17 2.49
C ASN A 198 1.62 0.16 1.05
N VAL A 199 0.44 0.75 0.83
CA VAL A 199 -0.28 0.72 -0.45
C VAL A 199 0.25 1.77 -1.41
N THR A 200 1.02 1.34 -2.40
CA THR A 200 1.43 2.17 -3.54
C THR A 200 0.22 2.53 -4.42
N THR A 201 0.27 3.66 -5.12
CA THR A 201 -0.70 4.00 -6.18
C THR A 201 0.02 4.19 -7.52
N THR A 202 -0.65 3.86 -8.62
CA THR A 202 -0.11 3.95 -9.98
C THR A 202 -1.07 4.67 -10.93
N ASP A 203 -0.58 5.18 -12.06
CA ASP A 203 -1.40 5.72 -13.15
C ASP A 203 -1.63 4.69 -14.27
N ASP A 204 -0.92 3.55 -14.25
CA ASP A 204 -1.02 2.47 -15.24
C ASP A 204 -2.14 1.46 -14.89
N ASP A 205 -3.06 1.20 -15.82
CA ASP A 205 -4.17 0.25 -15.68
C ASP A 205 -3.79 -1.17 -16.18
N ASP A 206 -2.75 -1.73 -15.57
CA ASP A 206 -1.99 -2.87 -16.11
C ASP A 206 -2.42 -4.25 -15.57
N ASP A 207 -3.61 -4.36 -14.94
CA ASP A 207 -4.16 -5.65 -14.47
C ASP A 207 -5.50 -6.06 -15.13
N GLY A 208 -5.38 -6.44 -16.41
CA GLY A 208 -6.45 -6.96 -17.27
C GLY A 208 -7.11 -8.26 -16.81
N ASN A 209 -7.80 -8.23 -15.68
CA ASN A 209 -8.68 -9.29 -15.18
C ASN A 209 -10.10 -8.70 -14.99
N SER A 210 -10.85 -8.63 -16.10
CA SER A 210 -12.19 -8.04 -16.18
C SER A 210 -13.26 -8.89 -15.46
N GLY A 211 -13.20 -8.92 -14.13
CA GLY A 211 -14.29 -9.41 -13.28
C GLY A 211 -15.48 -8.46 -13.37
N ALA A 212 -16.44 -8.75 -14.25
CA ALA A 212 -17.61 -7.91 -14.46
C ALA A 212 -18.39 -7.67 -13.14
N PRO A 213 -18.62 -6.40 -12.73
CA PRO A 213 -19.48 -6.10 -11.59
C PRO A 213 -20.91 -6.62 -11.82
N PRO A 214 -21.65 -7.02 -10.77
CA PRO A 214 -23.09 -7.21 -10.87
C PRO A 214 -23.77 -5.94 -11.38
N ALA A 215 -24.86 -6.10 -12.14
CA ALA A 215 -25.60 -4.99 -12.72
C ALA A 215 -26.36 -4.18 -11.63
N GLU A 216 -25.66 -3.26 -10.99
CA GLU A 216 -26.23 -2.30 -10.05
C GLU A 216 -27.00 -1.21 -10.80
N VAL A 217 -28.17 -0.83 -10.29
CA VAL A 217 -29.11 0.05 -11.01
C VAL A 217 -28.51 1.44 -11.16
N LEU A 218 -28.25 1.85 -12.41
CA LEU A 218 -27.65 3.14 -12.72
C LEU A 218 -28.50 4.31 -12.17
N PRO A 219 -27.90 5.21 -11.36
CA PRO A 219 -28.44 6.55 -11.16
C PRO A 219 -28.56 7.30 -12.50
N PRO A 220 -29.39 8.36 -12.58
CA PRO A 220 -29.58 9.10 -13.84
C PRO A 220 -28.26 9.58 -14.44
N GLU A 221 -28.16 9.44 -15.76
CA GLU A 221 -26.98 9.76 -16.57
C GLU A 221 -26.50 11.21 -16.32
N PRO A 222 -25.20 11.43 -16.08
CA PRO A 222 -24.69 12.77 -15.81
C PRO A 222 -24.78 13.63 -17.08
N GLU A 223 -25.48 14.76 -16.97
CA GLU A 223 -25.68 15.71 -18.08
C GLU A 223 -24.36 16.02 -18.81
N SER A 224 -24.36 15.87 -20.14
CA SER A 224 -23.18 16.10 -20.97
C SER A 224 -22.69 17.54 -20.82
N LEU A 225 -21.41 17.72 -20.48
CA LEU A 225 -20.85 19.05 -20.23
C LEU A 225 -21.09 20.00 -21.41
N PRO A 226 -21.56 21.24 -21.17
CA PRO A 226 -21.89 22.19 -22.23
C PRO A 226 -20.66 22.49 -23.10
N PRO A 227 -20.83 22.83 -24.40
CA PRO A 227 -19.70 23.09 -25.29
C PRO A 227 -18.89 24.31 -24.85
N TYR A 228 -17.56 24.25 -24.97
CA TYR A 228 -16.69 25.36 -24.59
C TYR A 228 -16.87 26.53 -25.58
N PRO A 229 -17.33 27.73 -25.14
CA PRO A 229 -17.73 28.80 -26.07
C PRO A 229 -16.57 29.26 -26.98
N PRO A 230 -16.76 29.35 -28.31
CA PRO A 230 -15.71 29.75 -29.26
C PRO A 230 -15.10 31.13 -28.96
N GLU A 231 -15.89 32.05 -28.42
CA GLU A 231 -15.48 33.40 -28.04
C GLU A 231 -14.52 33.32 -26.84
N LYS A 232 -14.88 32.49 -25.84
CA LYS A 232 -14.01 32.24 -24.67
C LYS A 232 -12.77 31.44 -25.03
N PHE A 233 -12.84 30.58 -26.04
CA PHE A 233 -11.66 29.89 -26.57
C PHE A 233 -10.70 30.92 -27.16
N THR A 234 -11.21 31.79 -28.04
CA THR A 234 -10.44 32.86 -28.70
C THR A 234 -9.84 33.86 -27.69
N GLU A 235 -10.59 34.26 -26.65
CA GLU A 235 -10.13 35.18 -25.60
C GLU A 235 -8.99 34.61 -24.73
N ASN A 236 -8.93 33.27 -24.56
CA ASN A 236 -7.99 32.62 -23.66
C ASN A 236 -6.85 31.90 -24.38
N PHE A 237 -6.98 31.59 -25.66
CA PHE A 237 -5.96 30.91 -26.45
C PHE A 237 -4.57 31.57 -26.39
N PRO A 238 -4.40 32.91 -26.52
CA PRO A 238 -3.10 33.56 -26.38
C PRO A 238 -2.46 33.36 -24.98
N LYS A 239 -3.30 33.24 -23.94
CA LYS A 239 -2.84 33.00 -22.55
C LYS A 239 -2.32 31.57 -22.40
N TRP A 240 -2.96 30.59 -23.05
CA TRP A 240 -2.50 29.20 -23.08
C TRP A 240 -1.22 29.04 -23.89
N VAL A 241 -1.12 29.69 -25.05
CA VAL A 241 0.13 29.75 -25.85
C VAL A 241 1.29 30.28 -24.98
N ALA A 242 1.09 31.38 -24.25
CA ALA A 242 2.12 31.91 -23.36
C ALA A 242 2.51 30.94 -22.22
N MET A 243 1.55 30.22 -21.62
CA MET A 243 1.83 29.20 -20.58
C MET A 243 2.57 27.98 -21.11
N ILE A 244 2.31 27.59 -22.37
CA ILE A 244 2.95 26.43 -23.01
C ILE A 244 4.37 26.77 -23.47
N LEU A 245 4.55 27.91 -24.16
CA LEU A 245 5.87 28.37 -24.61
C LEU A 245 6.82 28.72 -23.46
N SER A 246 6.30 29.04 -22.27
CA SER A 246 7.10 29.27 -21.05
C SER A 246 7.26 28.01 -20.16
N GLY A 247 6.81 26.83 -20.62
CA GLY A 247 6.93 25.57 -19.88
C GLY A 247 6.07 25.46 -18.62
N GLN A 248 5.22 26.44 -18.31
CA GLN A 248 4.39 26.45 -17.10
C GLN A 248 3.30 25.37 -17.11
N LYS A 249 2.83 24.97 -18.30
CA LYS A 249 1.80 23.94 -18.53
C LYS A 249 2.02 23.27 -19.89
N THR A 250 1.80 21.96 -20.00
CA THR A 250 1.78 21.30 -21.32
C THR A 250 0.44 21.52 -22.04
N ALA A 251 0.39 21.25 -23.35
CA ALA A 251 -0.83 21.38 -24.14
C ALA A 251 -1.92 20.38 -23.70
N GLU A 252 -1.53 19.16 -23.36
CA GLU A 252 -2.40 18.10 -22.84
C GLU A 252 -3.04 18.53 -21.51
N HIS A 253 -2.24 19.12 -20.62
CA HIS A 253 -2.73 19.63 -19.34
C HIS A 253 -3.73 20.78 -19.51
N ILE A 254 -3.58 21.63 -20.54
CA ILE A 254 -4.60 22.62 -20.90
C ILE A 254 -5.88 21.94 -21.41
N VAL A 255 -5.78 20.97 -22.33
CA VAL A 255 -6.96 20.24 -22.86
C VAL A 255 -7.73 19.54 -21.74
N VAL A 256 -7.05 18.83 -20.84
CA VAL A 256 -7.65 18.18 -19.66
C VAL A 256 -8.30 19.22 -18.74
N MET A 257 -7.61 20.33 -18.44
CA MET A 257 -8.12 21.37 -17.54
C MET A 257 -9.39 22.06 -18.05
N LEU A 258 -9.54 22.20 -19.36
CA LEU A 258 -10.75 22.76 -19.99
C LEU A 258 -11.88 21.71 -20.06
N GLY A 259 -11.54 20.46 -20.41
CA GLY A 259 -12.47 19.32 -20.47
C GLY A 259 -13.17 19.01 -19.14
N LEU A 260 -12.61 19.47 -18.01
CA LEU A 260 -13.23 19.39 -16.68
C LEU A 260 -14.50 20.26 -16.50
N LYS A 261 -14.72 21.24 -17.38
CA LYS A 261 -15.75 22.29 -17.24
C LYS A 261 -16.73 22.37 -18.40
N ALA A 262 -16.29 21.99 -19.59
CA ALA A 262 -17.05 22.07 -20.83
C ALA A 262 -16.48 21.10 -21.87
N SER A 263 -17.32 20.64 -22.81
CA SER A 263 -16.87 19.79 -23.90
C SER A 263 -16.09 20.61 -24.94
N LEU A 264 -14.84 20.22 -25.21
CA LEU A 264 -14.03 20.77 -26.31
C LEU A 264 -14.33 20.03 -27.61
N THR A 265 -14.46 20.76 -28.72
CA THR A 265 -14.53 20.17 -30.07
C THR A 265 -13.18 19.59 -30.49
N GLU A 266 -13.18 18.64 -31.43
CA GLU A 266 -11.93 18.07 -31.98
C GLU A 266 -11.02 19.12 -32.62
N HIS A 267 -11.60 20.20 -33.17
CA HIS A 267 -10.82 21.35 -33.64
C HIS A 267 -10.16 22.08 -32.48
N GLN A 268 -10.92 22.44 -31.44
CA GLN A 268 -10.38 23.12 -30.25
C GLN A 268 -9.26 22.31 -29.56
N LYS A 269 -9.41 20.98 -29.44
CA LYS A 269 -8.37 20.08 -28.91
C LYS A 269 -7.11 20.13 -29.78
N LYS A 270 -7.23 19.90 -31.09
CA LYS A 270 -6.10 19.88 -32.02
C LYS A 270 -5.38 21.23 -32.08
N THR A 271 -6.12 22.34 -32.04
CA THR A 271 -5.54 23.71 -32.03
C THR A 271 -4.75 24.01 -30.76
N ILE A 272 -5.08 23.40 -29.61
CA ILE A 272 -4.23 23.47 -28.39
C ILE A 272 -3.02 22.52 -28.50
N LEU A 273 -3.23 21.27 -28.93
CA LEU A 273 -2.17 20.25 -29.04
C LEU A 273 -1.12 20.58 -30.12
N ALA A 274 -1.45 21.45 -31.08
CA ALA A 274 -0.51 21.96 -32.07
C ALA A 274 0.45 23.07 -31.53
N ILE A 275 0.31 23.50 -30.28
CA ILE A 275 1.21 24.48 -29.66
C ILE A 275 2.49 23.76 -29.23
N ILE A 276 3.48 23.75 -30.12
CA ILE A 276 4.82 23.22 -29.84
C ILE A 276 5.54 24.17 -28.87
N ALA A 277 5.78 23.71 -27.63
CA ALA A 277 6.78 24.33 -26.76
C ALA A 277 8.19 24.05 -27.31
N PRO A 278 9.16 24.97 -27.16
CA PRO A 278 10.54 24.67 -27.54
C PRO A 278 11.06 23.49 -26.72
N SER A 279 11.45 22.41 -27.40
CA SER A 279 12.10 21.26 -26.78
C SER A 279 13.34 21.72 -26.01
N GLN A 280 13.49 21.31 -24.76
CA GLN A 280 14.77 21.41 -24.07
C GLN A 280 15.71 20.31 -24.56
N GLU A 281 16.19 20.48 -25.79
CA GLU A 281 17.45 19.85 -26.23
C GLU A 281 18.58 20.42 -25.35
N GLY A 282 19.46 19.53 -24.87
CA GLY A 282 20.20 19.79 -23.64
C GLY A 282 21.38 20.75 -23.76
N ASP A 283 21.53 21.63 -22.77
CA ASP A 283 22.81 22.23 -22.43
C ASP A 283 23.78 21.13 -21.96
N ALA A 284 24.64 20.70 -22.88
CA ALA A 284 25.78 19.82 -22.61
C ALA A 284 27.07 20.54 -23.05
N SER A 285 27.68 21.28 -22.13
CA SER A 285 29.00 21.91 -22.23
C SER A 285 29.58 22.16 -20.84
#